data_AF-A0A9D5EF43-F1
#
_entry.id   AF-A0A9D5EF43-F1
#
_cell.length_a   1.000
_cell.length_b   1.000
_cell.length_c   1.000
_cell.angle_alpha   90.00
_cell.angle_beta   90.00
_cell.angle_gamma   90.00
#
_symmetry.space_group_name_H-M   'P 1'
#
loop_
_entity.id
_entity.type
_entity.pdbx_description
1 polymer ?
#
loop_
_entity_poly.entity_id
_entity_poly.type
_entity_poly.pdbx_seq_one_letter_code
_entity_poly.pdbx_strand_id
1 'polypeptide(L)'
;MAITVADVEDLIAEGSRGPLNELDRVLASLDRNVELLLDSDFEHRFHARERLGRFVRRPVATAPVEIEAFDEALDAGVISQPEHEQVAALDHLFAGRDKSTGRDVLVAFEVSKRVDRRDVERAAERAAILRKAGLEVLAFAGGQRATQGATARAVELGVTLILDRDAGTDEPSDESLE
;
A
#
# COMPACT_ATOMS: atom_id res chain seq x y z
N MET A 1 -37.32 50.36 3.87
CA MET A 1 -37.05 48.96 3.46
C MET A 1 -36.88 48.18 4.75
N ALA A 2 -37.87 47.37 5.14
CA ALA A 2 -37.83 46.63 6.39
C ALA A 2 -37.25 45.25 6.11
N ILE A 3 -36.10 44.95 6.70
CA ILE A 3 -35.52 43.59 6.68
C ILE A 3 -36.42 42.73 7.57
N THR A 4 -36.94 41.64 7.02
CA THR A 4 -37.79 40.72 7.76
C THR A 4 -36.94 39.72 8.55
N VAL A 5 -37.53 39.07 9.56
CA VAL A 5 -36.81 38.05 10.36
C VAL A 5 -36.33 36.90 9.47
N ALA A 6 -37.08 36.54 8.43
CA ALA A 6 -36.68 35.53 7.45
C ALA A 6 -35.40 35.92 6.68
N ASP A 7 -35.25 37.20 6.32
CA ASP A 7 -34.05 37.69 5.63
C ASP A 7 -32.79 37.61 6.52
N VAL A 8 -32.96 37.69 7.85
CA VAL A 8 -31.86 37.53 8.82
C VAL A 8 -31.52 36.05 9.04
N GLU A 9 -32.52 35.17 9.06
CA GLU A 9 -32.33 33.72 9.20
C GLU A 9 -31.61 33.12 7.99
N ASP A 10 -31.97 33.53 6.77
CA ASP A 10 -31.29 33.10 5.54
C ASP A 10 -29.83 33.58 5.49
N LEU A 11 -29.55 34.81 5.93
CA LEU A 11 -28.18 35.36 5.98
C LEU A 11 -27.29 34.65 7.01
N ILE A 12 -27.85 34.23 8.15
CA ILE A 12 -27.13 33.43 9.17
C ILE A 12 -26.88 32.00 8.66
N ALA A 13 -27.86 31.42 7.94
CA ALA A 13 -27.74 30.10 7.35
C ALA A 13 -26.72 30.06 6.20
N GLU A 14 -26.64 31.10 5.37
CA GLU A 14 -25.64 31.21 4.29
C GLU A 14 -24.25 31.58 4.83
N GLY A 15 -24.16 32.49 5.80
CA GLY A 15 -22.91 32.92 6.42
C GLY A 15 -22.22 31.84 7.27
N SER A 16 -22.97 30.91 7.86
CA SER A 16 -22.41 29.85 8.72
C SER A 16 -22.05 28.57 7.96
N ARG A 17 -22.68 28.29 6.81
CA ARG A 17 -22.43 27.05 6.05
C ARG A 17 -21.12 27.06 5.26
N GLY A 18 -20.70 28.22 4.73
CA GLY A 18 -19.44 28.36 3.99
C GLY A 18 -18.22 27.97 4.84
N PRO A 19 -18.01 28.60 6.01
CA PRO A 19 -16.87 28.30 6.88
C PRO A 19 -16.87 26.88 7.44
N LEU A 20 -18.05 26.29 7.74
CA LEU A 20 -18.16 24.93 8.23
C LEU A 20 -17.80 23.89 7.15
N ASN A 21 -18.27 24.08 5.91
CA ASN A 21 -17.89 23.22 4.79
C ASN A 21 -16.39 23.30 4.46
N GLU A 22 -15.78 24.47 4.66
CA GLU A 22 -14.34 24.66 4.49
C GLU A 22 -13.56 23.98 5.62
N LEU A 23 -14.04 24.07 6.86
CA LEU A 23 -13.48 23.35 8.00
C LEU A 23 -13.55 21.82 7.81
N ASP A 24 -14.68 21.28 7.33
CA ASP A 24 -14.85 19.85 7.07
C ASP A 24 -13.86 19.36 6.00
N ARG A 25 -13.63 20.16 4.96
CA ARG A 25 -12.62 19.84 3.93
C ARG A 25 -11.20 19.87 4.49
N VAL A 26 -10.89 20.84 5.36
CA VAL A 26 -9.58 20.93 6.01
C VAL A 26 -9.37 19.75 6.95
N LEU A 27 -10.38 19.36 7.74
CA LEU A 27 -10.34 18.18 8.61
C LEU A 27 -10.13 16.90 7.81
N ALA A 28 -10.91 16.66 6.75
CA ALA A 28 -10.74 15.48 5.90
C ALA A 28 -9.37 15.45 5.18
N SER A 29 -8.80 16.61 4.87
CA SER A 29 -7.45 16.72 4.30
C SER A 29 -6.38 16.40 5.34
N LEU A 30 -6.54 16.91 6.57
CA LEU A 30 -5.64 16.62 7.68
C LEU A 30 -5.65 15.15 8.06
N ASP A 31 -6.84 14.52 8.17
CA ASP A 31 -6.96 13.10 8.49
C ASP A 31 -6.20 12.23 7.47
N ARG A 32 -6.36 12.50 6.17
CA ARG A 32 -5.59 11.81 5.12
C ARG A 32 -4.09 12.04 5.24
N ASN A 33 -3.65 13.27 5.51
CA ASN A 33 -2.22 13.56 5.65
C ASN A 33 -1.62 12.88 6.89
N VAL A 34 -2.40 12.77 7.98
CA VAL A 34 -2.00 12.04 9.18
C VAL A 34 -1.91 10.54 8.90
N GLU A 35 -2.86 9.97 8.16
CA GLU A 35 -2.79 8.57 7.72
C GLU A 35 -1.53 8.31 6.88
N LEU A 36 -1.26 9.14 5.87
CA LEU A 36 -0.06 9.03 5.04
C LEU A 36 1.24 9.13 5.85
N LEU A 37 1.29 10.03 6.83
CA LEU A 37 2.44 10.17 7.72
C LEU A 37 2.62 8.94 8.61
N LEU A 38 1.52 8.40 9.16
CA LEU A 38 1.55 7.23 10.01
C LEU A 38 1.96 5.97 9.24
N ASP A 39 1.55 5.85 7.98
CA ASP A 39 1.95 4.75 7.10
C ASP A 39 3.44 4.86 6.76
N SER A 40 3.94 6.04 6.39
CA SER A 40 5.38 6.25 6.13
C SER A 40 6.26 6.00 7.37
N ASP A 41 5.82 6.43 8.54
CA ASP A 41 6.51 6.13 9.81
C ASP A 41 6.48 4.63 10.13
N PHE A 42 5.39 3.95 9.77
CA PHE A 42 5.24 2.51 9.98
C PHE A 42 6.15 1.70 9.05
N GLU A 43 6.20 2.03 7.77
CA GLU A 43 7.08 1.41 6.77
C GLU A 43 8.54 1.37 7.26
N HIS A 44 9.07 2.51 7.71
CA HIS A 44 10.43 2.60 8.25
C HIS A 44 10.67 1.70 9.47
N ARG A 45 9.65 1.52 10.32
CA ARG A 45 9.74 0.73 11.56
C ARG A 45 9.40 -0.75 11.36
N PHE A 46 8.83 -1.11 10.23
CA PHE A 46 8.36 -2.48 10.01
C PHE A 46 9.53 -3.47 9.87
N HIS A 47 10.76 -3.02 9.58
CA HIS A 47 11.93 -3.90 9.47
C HIS A 47 11.70 -5.05 8.47
N ALA A 48 11.21 -4.69 7.27
CA ALA A 48 10.79 -5.65 6.24
C ALA A 48 11.89 -6.66 5.89
N ARG A 49 13.13 -6.18 5.74
CA ARG A 49 14.31 -6.99 5.40
C ARG A 49 14.55 -8.12 6.40
N GLU A 50 14.49 -7.81 7.69
CA GLU A 50 14.73 -8.75 8.78
C GLU A 50 13.66 -9.86 8.79
N ARG A 51 12.40 -9.48 8.52
CA ARG A 51 11.26 -10.41 8.46
C ARG A 51 11.33 -11.35 7.26
N LEU A 52 11.90 -10.90 6.14
CA LEU A 52 12.13 -11.75 4.97
C LEU A 52 13.17 -12.84 5.20
N GLY A 53 14.01 -12.71 6.24
CA GLY A 53 15.09 -13.65 6.53
C GLY A 53 14.63 -15.10 6.71
N ARG A 54 13.34 -15.37 6.95
CA ARG A 54 12.77 -16.73 6.99
C ARG A 54 12.50 -17.35 5.62
N PHE A 55 12.33 -16.54 4.57
CA PHE A 55 12.02 -16.96 3.20
C PHE A 55 13.22 -16.80 2.26
N VAL A 56 14.00 -15.74 2.42
CA VAL A 56 15.07 -15.36 1.51
C VAL A 56 16.39 -15.29 2.26
N ARG A 57 17.46 -15.87 1.69
CA ARG A 57 18.83 -15.72 2.19
C ARG A 57 19.42 -14.42 1.67
N ARG A 58 20.07 -13.68 2.58
CA ARG A 58 20.78 -12.43 2.30
C ARG A 58 19.93 -11.46 1.46
N PRO A 59 18.72 -11.09 1.90
CA PRO A 59 17.96 -10.04 1.23
C PRO A 59 18.78 -8.74 1.26
N VAL A 60 18.92 -8.09 0.12
CA VAL A 60 19.59 -6.79 -0.06
C VAL A 60 18.58 -5.86 -0.73
N ALA A 61 18.39 -4.66 -0.17
CA ALA A 61 17.51 -3.68 -0.76
C ALA A 61 18.07 -3.28 -2.13
N THR A 62 17.20 -3.18 -3.12
CA THR A 62 17.57 -2.79 -4.49
C THR A 62 16.49 -1.89 -5.06
N ALA A 63 16.85 -1.02 -6.00
CA ALA A 63 15.94 -0.16 -6.73
C ALA A 63 15.65 -0.74 -8.13
N PRO A 64 14.49 -0.46 -8.73
CA PRO A 64 14.17 -0.93 -10.08
C PRO A 64 15.23 -0.55 -11.13
N VAL A 65 15.78 0.67 -11.03
CA VAL A 65 16.85 1.19 -11.90
C VAL A 65 18.18 0.44 -11.78
N GLU A 66 18.36 -0.40 -10.76
CA GLU A 66 19.56 -1.24 -10.62
C GLU A 66 19.40 -2.60 -11.34
N ILE A 67 18.22 -2.88 -11.89
CA ILE A 67 17.88 -4.16 -12.52
C ILE A 67 17.91 -3.99 -14.03
N GLU A 68 19.05 -4.30 -14.64
CA GLU A 68 19.30 -4.16 -16.09
C GLU A 68 18.19 -4.78 -16.95
N ALA A 69 17.74 -6.01 -16.64
CA ALA A 69 16.66 -6.67 -17.37
C ALA A 69 15.30 -5.94 -17.30
N PHE A 70 15.08 -5.13 -16.25
CA PHE A 70 13.85 -4.34 -16.11
C PHE A 70 13.91 -3.08 -17.00
N ASP A 71 15.05 -2.39 -17.03
CA ASP A 71 15.28 -1.27 -17.94
C ASP A 71 15.24 -1.72 -19.41
N GLU A 72 15.88 -2.84 -19.74
CA GLU A 72 15.83 -3.44 -21.08
C GLU A 72 14.39 -3.79 -21.50
N ALA A 73 13.56 -4.27 -20.56
CA ALA A 73 12.16 -4.56 -20.83
C ALA A 73 11.34 -3.29 -21.12
N LEU A 74 11.68 -2.16 -20.50
CA LEU A 74 11.06 -0.87 -20.78
C LEU A 74 11.47 -0.37 -22.17
N ASP A 75 12.76 -0.40 -22.49
CA ASP A 75 13.30 0.01 -23.80
C ASP A 75 12.74 -0.85 -24.94
N ALA A 76 12.56 -2.15 -24.70
CA ALA A 76 11.95 -3.09 -25.63
C ALA A 76 10.41 -2.96 -25.72
N GLY A 77 9.77 -2.17 -24.86
CA GLY A 77 8.31 -2.00 -24.80
C GLY A 77 7.56 -3.23 -24.26
N VAL A 78 8.25 -4.16 -23.60
CA VAL A 78 7.64 -5.32 -22.92
C VAL A 78 6.86 -4.86 -21.69
N ILE A 79 7.38 -3.85 -20.99
CA ILE A 79 6.66 -3.09 -19.97
C ILE A 79 6.49 -1.66 -20.44
N SER A 80 5.39 -1.04 -20.01
CA SER A 80 5.08 0.35 -20.32
C SER A 80 5.62 1.31 -19.25
N GLN A 81 5.73 2.59 -19.59
CA GLN A 81 6.13 3.64 -18.64
C GLN A 81 5.24 3.67 -17.37
N PRO A 82 3.89 3.57 -17.46
CA PRO A 82 3.06 3.49 -16.26
C PRO A 82 3.32 2.24 -15.40
N GLU A 83 3.62 1.10 -16.00
CA GLU A 83 3.98 -0.12 -15.26
C GLU A 83 5.34 0.01 -14.57
N HIS A 84 6.30 0.64 -15.24
CA HIS A 84 7.59 0.97 -14.63
C HIS A 84 7.39 1.88 -13.40
N GLU A 85 6.55 2.92 -13.53
CA GLU A 85 6.18 3.80 -12.42
C GLU A 85 5.46 3.05 -11.28
N GLN A 86 4.62 2.05 -11.60
CA GLN A 86 4.01 1.20 -10.57
C GLN A 86 5.05 0.43 -9.77
N VAL A 87 6.09 -0.11 -10.42
CA VAL A 87 7.17 -0.83 -9.71
C VAL A 87 8.06 0.13 -8.94
N ALA A 88 8.31 1.33 -9.46
CA ALA A 88 9.03 2.39 -8.75
C ALA A 88 8.31 2.84 -7.47
N ALA A 89 6.99 2.68 -7.40
CA ALA A 89 6.16 2.96 -6.24
C ALA A 89 6.03 1.78 -5.25
N LEU A 90 6.88 0.76 -5.34
CA LEU A 90 6.99 -0.28 -4.31
C LEU A 90 7.57 0.31 -3.03
N ASP A 91 7.00 -0.07 -1.87
CA ASP A 91 7.56 0.32 -0.58
C ASP A 91 8.95 -0.29 -0.40
N HIS A 92 9.09 -1.58 -0.73
CA HIS A 92 10.37 -2.25 -0.75
C HIS A 92 10.54 -3.24 -1.91
N LEU A 93 11.75 -3.24 -2.45
CA LEU A 93 12.24 -4.25 -3.38
C LEU A 93 13.56 -4.82 -2.84
N PHE A 94 13.65 -6.15 -2.79
CA PHE A 94 14.85 -6.84 -2.34
C PHE A 94 15.32 -7.88 -3.36
N ALA A 95 16.63 -7.99 -3.55
CA ALA A 95 17.25 -9.12 -4.21
C ALA A 95 17.82 -10.11 -3.18
N GLY A 96 17.75 -11.40 -3.46
CA GLY A 96 18.34 -12.43 -2.62
C GLY A 96 18.19 -13.82 -3.21
N ARG A 97 18.27 -14.84 -2.35
CA ARG A 97 18.10 -16.25 -2.77
C ARG A 97 16.97 -16.91 -2.03
N ASP A 98 15.96 -17.38 -2.76
CA ASP A 98 14.84 -18.14 -2.19
C ASP A 98 15.35 -19.37 -1.45
N LYS A 99 14.97 -19.54 -0.19
CA LYS A 99 15.37 -20.69 0.63
C LYS A 99 14.72 -21.99 0.20
N SER A 100 13.54 -21.93 -0.41
CA SER A 100 12.77 -23.11 -0.81
C SER A 100 13.32 -23.71 -2.11
N THR A 101 13.67 -22.87 -3.08
CA THR A 101 14.17 -23.31 -4.40
C THR A 101 15.68 -23.20 -4.56
N GLY A 102 16.35 -22.38 -3.75
CA GLY A 102 17.79 -22.11 -3.87
C GLY A 102 18.15 -21.18 -5.04
N ARG A 103 17.18 -20.59 -5.74
CA ARG A 103 17.37 -19.71 -6.89
C ARG A 103 17.43 -18.24 -6.48
N ASP A 104 18.12 -17.43 -7.28
CA ASP A 104 18.13 -15.99 -7.10
C ASP A 104 16.73 -15.44 -7.43
N VAL A 105 16.26 -14.51 -6.61
CA VAL A 105 14.88 -14.03 -6.61
C VAL A 105 14.81 -12.58 -6.18
N LEU A 106 13.83 -11.87 -6.74
CA LEU A 106 13.39 -10.57 -6.25
C LEU A 106 12.19 -10.72 -5.30
N VAL A 107 12.03 -9.77 -4.39
CA VAL A 107 10.90 -9.69 -3.49
C VAL A 107 10.26 -8.32 -3.62
N ALA A 108 9.04 -8.28 -4.17
CA ALA A 108 8.19 -7.10 -4.16
C ALA A 108 7.36 -7.11 -2.87
N PHE A 109 7.53 -6.09 -2.03
CA PHE A 109 6.98 -6.08 -0.67
C PHE A 109 6.26 -4.76 -0.37
N GLU A 110 4.94 -4.84 -0.21
CA GLU A 110 4.09 -3.75 0.30
C GLU A 110 3.96 -3.82 1.82
N VAL A 111 3.94 -2.67 2.46
CA VAL A 111 3.85 -2.54 3.91
C VAL A 111 2.78 -1.51 4.25
N SER A 112 1.86 -1.88 5.13
CA SER A 112 0.87 -0.96 5.67
C SER A 112 0.60 -1.30 7.13
N LYS A 113 0.17 -0.32 7.94
CA LYS A 113 -0.14 -0.60 9.34
C LYS A 113 -1.26 -1.63 9.48
N ARG A 114 -2.31 -1.52 8.64
CA ARG A 114 -3.40 -2.49 8.49
C ARG A 114 -3.46 -2.94 7.04
N VAL A 115 -3.07 -4.18 6.79
CA VAL A 115 -3.08 -4.77 5.45
C VAL A 115 -4.51 -5.00 5.00
N ASP A 116 -4.90 -4.35 3.90
CA ASP A 116 -6.19 -4.52 3.25
C ASP A 116 -6.09 -5.27 1.91
N ARG A 117 -7.21 -5.37 1.19
CA ARG A 117 -7.25 -6.05 -0.12
C ARG A 117 -6.34 -5.36 -1.13
N ARG A 118 -6.30 -4.03 -1.12
CA ARG A 118 -5.56 -3.22 -2.09
C ARG A 118 -4.06 -3.37 -1.88
N ASP A 119 -3.58 -3.47 -0.64
CA ASP A 119 -2.17 -3.72 -0.35
C ASP A 119 -1.67 -5.03 -0.98
N VAL A 120 -2.50 -6.08 -0.89
CA VAL A 120 -2.22 -7.38 -1.50
C VAL A 120 -2.24 -7.31 -3.03
N GLU A 121 -3.22 -6.61 -3.59
CA GLU A 121 -3.34 -6.42 -5.05
C GLU A 121 -2.14 -5.66 -5.61
N ARG A 122 -1.68 -4.61 -4.92
CA ARG A 122 -0.48 -3.86 -5.27
C ARG A 122 0.76 -4.74 -5.29
N ALA A 123 0.97 -5.54 -4.24
CA ALA A 123 2.11 -6.46 -4.17
C ALA A 123 2.10 -7.46 -5.33
N ALA A 124 0.93 -8.03 -5.63
CA ALA A 124 0.75 -8.99 -6.71
C ALA A 124 0.96 -8.37 -8.10
N GLU A 125 0.37 -7.20 -8.35
CA GLU A 125 0.47 -6.46 -9.61
C GLU A 125 1.92 -6.08 -9.90
N ARG A 126 2.61 -5.48 -8.92
CA ARG A 126 4.01 -5.05 -9.07
C ARG A 126 4.94 -6.23 -9.27
N ALA A 127 4.71 -7.35 -8.56
CA ALA A 127 5.43 -8.58 -8.82
C ALA A 127 5.16 -9.13 -10.23
N ALA A 128 3.92 -9.04 -10.72
CA ALA A 128 3.58 -9.48 -12.06
C ALA A 128 4.27 -8.64 -13.14
N ILE A 129 4.37 -7.31 -12.96
CA ILE A 129 5.11 -6.43 -13.86
C ILE A 129 6.59 -6.82 -13.92
N LEU A 130 7.24 -7.01 -12.78
CA LEU A 130 8.63 -7.50 -12.74
C LEU A 130 8.79 -8.86 -13.45
N ARG A 131 7.82 -9.77 -13.31
CA ARG A 131 7.83 -11.06 -14.02
C ARG A 131 7.67 -10.92 -15.53
N LYS A 132 7.00 -9.87 -16.04
CA LYS A 132 6.93 -9.60 -17.50
C LYS A 132 8.33 -9.34 -18.07
N ALA A 133 9.23 -8.75 -17.28
CA ALA A 133 10.63 -8.56 -17.62
C ALA A 133 11.49 -9.86 -17.46
N GLY A 134 10.86 -11.03 -17.25
CA GLY A 134 11.56 -12.31 -17.12
C GLY A 134 12.21 -12.55 -15.76
N LEU A 135 11.89 -11.72 -14.76
CA LEU A 135 12.47 -11.82 -13.41
C LEU A 135 11.70 -12.82 -12.55
N GLU A 136 12.43 -13.62 -11.77
CA GLU A 136 11.84 -14.45 -10.72
C GLU A 136 11.51 -13.58 -9.51
N VAL A 137 10.22 -13.48 -9.15
CA VAL A 137 9.74 -12.53 -8.14
C VAL A 137 8.77 -13.21 -7.17
N LEU A 138 8.95 -12.99 -5.87
CA LEU A 138 7.98 -13.31 -4.83
C LEU A 138 7.23 -12.05 -4.40
N ALA A 139 5.91 -12.18 -4.18
CA ALA A 139 5.06 -11.08 -3.73
C ALA A 139 4.77 -11.19 -2.22
N PHE A 140 4.93 -10.09 -1.51
CA PHE A 140 4.71 -9.99 -0.08
C PHE A 140 3.88 -8.76 0.28
N ALA A 141 3.04 -8.91 1.30
CA ALA A 141 2.39 -7.78 1.96
C ALA A 141 2.54 -7.93 3.49
N GLY A 142 2.72 -6.82 4.20
CA GLY A 142 3.11 -6.86 5.60
C GLY A 142 2.55 -5.73 6.43
N GLY A 143 2.30 -5.99 7.71
CA GLY A 143 1.70 -5.01 8.59
C GLY A 143 1.52 -5.51 10.00
N GLN A 144 0.80 -4.75 10.83
CA GLN A 144 0.47 -5.21 12.18
C GLN A 144 -0.64 -6.25 12.17
N ARG A 145 -1.63 -6.04 11.31
CA ARG A 145 -2.82 -6.89 11.15
C ARG A 145 -3.30 -6.88 9.71
N ALA A 146 -4.06 -7.89 9.33
CA ALA A 146 -4.69 -7.98 8.02
C ALA A 146 -6.22 -8.02 8.16
N THR A 147 -6.94 -7.44 7.19
CA THR A 147 -8.38 -7.65 7.06
C THR A 147 -8.68 -9.07 6.55
N GLN A 148 -9.93 -9.51 6.69
CA GLN A 148 -10.37 -10.78 6.10
C GLN A 148 -10.25 -10.74 4.57
N GLY A 149 -10.57 -9.60 3.95
CA GLY A 149 -10.42 -9.37 2.52
C GLY A 149 -8.96 -9.50 2.06
N ALA A 150 -8.01 -8.96 2.82
CA ALA A 150 -6.59 -9.12 2.54
C ALA A 150 -6.16 -10.60 2.60
N THR A 151 -6.59 -11.31 3.65
CA THR A 151 -6.22 -12.73 3.86
C THR A 151 -6.75 -13.61 2.73
N ALA A 152 -8.02 -13.43 2.34
CA ALA A 152 -8.63 -14.18 1.25
C ALA A 152 -7.92 -13.88 -0.09
N ARG A 153 -7.67 -12.59 -0.36
CA ARG A 153 -7.02 -12.16 -1.61
C ARG A 153 -5.56 -12.63 -1.69
N ALA A 154 -4.85 -12.68 -0.57
CA ALA A 154 -3.46 -13.12 -0.52
C ALA A 154 -3.32 -14.58 -0.91
N VAL A 155 -4.25 -15.44 -0.47
CA VAL A 155 -4.30 -16.84 -0.90
C VAL A 155 -4.58 -16.94 -2.40
N GLU A 156 -5.56 -16.18 -2.90
CA GLU A 156 -5.94 -16.21 -4.31
C GLU A 156 -4.80 -15.78 -5.25
N LEU A 157 -4.06 -14.73 -4.88
CA LEU A 157 -2.99 -14.16 -5.69
C LEU A 157 -1.59 -14.72 -5.40
N GLY A 158 -1.47 -15.64 -4.43
CA GLY A 158 -0.18 -16.20 -4.02
C GLY A 158 0.75 -15.17 -3.35
N VAL A 159 0.19 -14.20 -2.63
CA VAL A 159 0.94 -13.19 -1.88
C VAL A 159 1.19 -13.70 -0.46
N THR A 160 2.43 -13.60 0.02
CA THR A 160 2.76 -14.02 1.37
C THR A 160 2.54 -12.87 2.36
N LEU A 161 1.71 -13.11 3.38
CA LEU A 161 1.50 -12.14 4.46
C LEU A 161 2.55 -12.26 5.57
N ILE A 162 3.06 -11.12 6.02
CA ILE A 162 3.93 -11.00 7.20
C ILE A 162 3.27 -10.07 8.20
N LEU A 163 2.76 -10.62 9.30
CA LEU A 163 2.12 -9.83 10.36
C LEU A 163 2.99 -9.74 11.62
N ASP A 164 2.90 -8.62 12.33
CA ASP A 164 3.33 -8.57 13.73
C ASP A 164 2.48 -9.49 14.57
N ARG A 165 3.12 -10.30 15.42
CA ARG A 165 2.40 -11.27 16.26
C ARG A 165 1.66 -10.63 17.45
N ASP A 166 1.80 -9.33 17.68
CA ASP A 166 1.30 -8.66 18.89
C ASP A 166 0.05 -7.77 18.68
N ALA A 167 -0.55 -7.74 17.50
CA ALA A 167 -1.85 -7.09 17.32
C ALA A 167 -2.96 -8.14 17.41
N GLY A 168 -3.58 -8.24 18.59
CA GLY A 168 -4.76 -9.06 18.84
C GLY A 168 -5.83 -8.85 17.77
N THR A 169 -6.55 -9.94 17.48
CA THR A 169 -7.75 -9.94 16.66
C THR A 169 -8.81 -9.06 17.31
N ASP A 170 -8.86 -7.78 16.94
CA ASP A 170 -10.12 -7.04 17.08
C ASP A 170 -11.09 -7.61 16.06
N GLU A 171 -12.23 -8.05 16.57
CA GLU A 171 -13.37 -8.61 15.84
C GLU A 171 -13.73 -7.80 14.59
N PRO A 172 -14.30 -8.44 13.55
CA PRO A 172 -14.77 -7.74 12.37
C PRO A 172 -15.80 -6.68 12.79
N SER A 173 -15.50 -5.40 12.55
CA SER A 173 -16.52 -4.37 12.50
C SER A 173 -17.38 -4.67 11.29
N ASP A 174 -18.55 -5.22 11.58
CA ASP A 174 -19.64 -5.52 10.67
C ASP A 174 -20.12 -4.19 10.05
N GLU A 175 -19.51 -3.75 8.95
CA GLU A 175 -20.11 -2.78 8.03
C GLU A 175 -20.70 -3.56 6.85
N SER A 176 -21.75 -4.31 7.17
CA SER A 176 -22.81 -4.63 6.22
C SER A 176 -24.08 -3.97 6.71
N LEU A 177 -24.69 -3.16 5.82
CA LEU A 177 -26.06 -2.66 5.84
C LEU A 177 -26.33 -1.41 6.69
N GLU A 178 -26.39 -0.25 6.02
CA GLU A 178 -27.66 0.47 5.75
C GLU A 178 -27.53 1.35 4.49
#